data_AF-F0IHV1-F1
#
_entry.id   AF-F0IHV1-F1
#
_cell.length_a   1.000
_cell.length_b   1.000
_cell.length_c   1.000
_cell.angle_alpha   90.00
_cell.angle_beta   90.00
_cell.angle_gamma   90.00
#
_symmetry.space_group_name_H-M   'P 1'
#
loop_
_entity.id
_entity.type
_entity.pdbx_description
1 polymer ?
#
loop_
_entity_poly.entity_id
_entity_poly.type
_entity_poly.pdbx_seq_one_letter_code
_entity_poly.pdbx_strand_id
1 'polypeptide(L)'
;MDIQQKTAQTILQQEQSVNIAGSTYQVSQPTLATLILVSQEIAHIPMEEINKEKALGEAFKKAIHGKHIARALAIMILGASNPKRTLWKWFKNIFSCHYKKQIQALTDKILYQLSIQEAGTLFIQLLGKMQTSDFFMLITFLNEANMLKPIRKVSETIAFGQ
;
A
#
# COMPACT_ATOMS: atom_id res chain seq x y z
N MET A 1 -6.62 24.52 -19.17
CA MET A 1 -5.36 24.26 -18.43
C MET A 1 -4.41 23.57 -19.38
N ASP A 2 -3.19 24.09 -19.48
CA ASP A 2 -2.23 23.73 -20.51
C ASP A 2 -1.44 22.48 -20.10
N ILE A 3 -1.23 21.54 -21.03
CA ILE A 3 -0.52 20.27 -20.79
C ILE A 3 0.92 20.55 -20.33
N GLN A 4 1.49 21.66 -20.80
CA GLN A 4 2.85 22.10 -20.48
C GLN A 4 3.03 22.52 -19.01
N GLN A 5 2.00 23.11 -18.39
CA GLN A 5 2.02 23.40 -16.95
C GLN A 5 1.93 22.13 -16.12
N LYS A 6 1.15 21.14 -16.58
CA LYS A 6 1.03 19.84 -15.93
C LYS A 6 2.34 19.05 -15.99
N THR A 7 3.05 19.08 -17.12
CA THR A 7 4.39 18.45 -17.22
C THR A 7 5.45 19.20 -16.42
N ALA A 8 5.43 20.53 -16.39
CA ALA A 8 6.34 21.30 -15.54
C ALA A 8 6.15 21.00 -14.04
N GLN A 9 4.89 20.86 -13.59
CA GLN A 9 4.55 20.44 -12.23
C GLN A 9 4.89 18.97 -11.93
N THR A 10 4.90 18.10 -12.94
CA THR A 10 5.35 16.70 -12.79
C THR A 10 6.89 16.61 -12.69
N ILE A 11 7.63 17.52 -13.34
CA ILE A 11 9.11 17.56 -13.33
C ILE A 11 9.62 18.25 -12.06
N LEU A 12 8.98 19.33 -11.61
CA LEU A 12 9.16 19.89 -10.28
C LEU A 12 8.54 18.94 -9.27
N GLN A 13 9.35 18.04 -8.70
CA GLN A 13 9.02 17.16 -7.59
C GLN A 13 8.48 17.93 -6.37
N GLN A 14 7.27 18.49 -6.46
CA GLN A 14 6.62 19.08 -5.31
C GLN A 14 6.18 17.93 -4.42
N GLU A 15 6.68 17.93 -3.18
CA GLU A 15 6.15 17.07 -2.13
C GLU A 15 4.64 17.33 -2.04
N GLN A 16 3.87 16.28 -2.28
CA GLN A 16 2.42 16.40 -2.35
C GLN A 16 1.84 16.09 -0.98
N SER A 17 1.13 17.04 -0.39
CA SER A 17 0.62 16.88 0.96
C SER A 17 -0.70 16.08 1.00
N VAL A 18 -0.88 15.24 2.02
CA VAL A 18 -2.15 14.56 2.34
C VAL A 18 -2.54 14.86 3.77
N ASN A 19 -3.84 15.04 4.03
CA ASN A 19 -4.37 15.22 5.38
C ASN A 19 -4.96 13.90 5.88
N ILE A 20 -4.55 13.49 7.08
CA ILE A 20 -4.94 12.23 7.70
C ILE A 20 -5.35 12.56 9.13
N ALA A 21 -6.66 12.50 9.40
CA ALA A 21 -7.24 12.78 10.71
C ALA A 21 -6.64 14.05 11.36
N GLY A 22 -6.64 15.15 10.61
CA GLY A 22 -6.17 16.47 11.07
C GLY A 22 -4.65 16.69 11.04
N SER A 23 -3.86 15.71 10.59
CA SER A 23 -2.41 15.87 10.43
C SER A 23 -2.02 15.86 8.95
N THR A 24 -1.20 16.84 8.56
CA THR A 24 -0.68 16.94 7.19
C THR A 24 0.64 16.20 7.07
N TYR A 25 0.73 15.31 6.08
CA TYR A 25 1.94 14.55 5.74
C TYR A 25 2.43 14.95 4.37
N GLN A 26 3.73 15.12 4.23
CA GLN A 26 4.38 15.32 2.93
C GLN A 26 4.66 13.97 2.29
N VAL A 27 4.14 13.75 1.09
CA VAL A 27 4.33 12.52 0.32
C VAL A 27 5.31 12.78 -0.80
N SER A 28 6.45 12.13 -0.73
CA SER A 28 7.45 12.11 -1.80
C SER A 28 7.13 11.02 -2.83
N GLN A 29 7.74 11.10 -4.01
CA GLN A 29 7.63 10.03 -5.01
C GLN A 29 8.12 8.68 -4.43
N PRO A 30 7.39 7.57 -4.68
CA PRO A 30 7.72 6.29 -4.09
C PRO A 30 9.05 5.76 -4.63
N THR A 31 9.90 5.25 -3.74
CA THR A 31 11.10 4.52 -4.17
C THR A 31 10.74 3.08 -4.55
N LEU A 32 11.62 2.40 -5.29
CA LEU A 32 11.49 0.96 -5.55
C LEU A 32 11.26 0.15 -4.27
N ALA A 33 11.98 0.49 -3.18
CA ALA A 33 11.80 -0.16 -1.89
C ALA A 33 10.40 0.11 -1.29
N THR A 34 9.86 1.32 -1.48
CA THR A 34 8.48 1.64 -1.07
C THR A 34 7.49 0.73 -1.80
N LEU A 35 7.61 0.61 -3.12
CA LEU A 35 6.70 -0.20 -3.94
C LEU A 35 6.75 -1.69 -3.57
N ILE A 36 7.94 -2.23 -3.29
CA ILE A 36 8.12 -3.61 -2.82
C ILE A 36 7.47 -3.83 -1.47
N LEU A 37 7.65 -2.92 -0.51
CA LEU A 37 7.06 -3.07 0.82
C LEU A 37 5.53 -2.95 0.77
N VAL A 38 5.00 -2.06 -0.06
CA VAL A 38 3.56 -1.93 -0.28
C VAL A 38 2.98 -3.21 -0.90
N SER A 39 3.65 -3.76 -1.93
CA SER A 39 3.17 -5.00 -2.56
C SER A 39 3.22 -6.19 -1.60
N GLN A 40 4.23 -6.27 -0.73
CA GLN A 40 4.31 -7.27 0.33
C GLN A 40 3.14 -7.18 1.32
N GLU A 41 2.76 -5.99 1.77
CA GLU A 41 1.60 -5.84 2.67
C GLU A 41 0.30 -6.25 1.97
N ILE A 42 0.09 -5.83 0.72
CA ILE A 42 -1.11 -6.20 -0.04
C ILE A 42 -1.13 -7.71 -0.35
N ALA A 43 0.02 -8.36 -0.50
CA ALA A 43 0.15 -9.79 -0.62
C ALA A 43 -0.33 -10.55 0.63
N HIS A 44 -0.60 -9.91 1.77
CA HIS A 44 -1.24 -10.60 2.90
C HIS A 44 -2.78 -10.60 2.82
N ILE A 45 -3.36 -9.86 1.87
CA ILE A 45 -4.81 -9.73 1.71
C ILE A 45 -5.32 -10.80 0.73
N PRO A 46 -6.30 -11.64 1.10
CA PRO A 46 -6.87 -12.62 0.19
C PRO A 46 -7.70 -11.92 -0.90
N MET A 47 -7.28 -12.10 -2.15
CA MET A 47 -8.00 -11.63 -3.34
C MET A 47 -8.99 -12.71 -3.80
N GLU A 48 -9.91 -13.09 -2.92
CA GLU A 48 -11.03 -13.97 -3.25
C GLU A 48 -12.19 -13.12 -3.79
N GLU A 49 -12.88 -13.63 -4.82
CA GLU A 49 -14.12 -13.02 -5.31
C GLU A 49 -15.11 -12.89 -4.16
N ILE A 50 -15.73 -11.72 -4.04
CA ILE A 50 -16.73 -11.49 -3.00
C ILE A 50 -18.02 -12.18 -3.44
N ASN A 51 -18.47 -13.21 -2.72
CA ASN A 51 -19.82 -13.71 -2.87
C ASN A 51 -20.80 -12.64 -2.39
N LYS A 52 -21.44 -11.98 -3.36
CA LYS A 52 -22.40 -10.90 -3.13
C LYS A 52 -23.58 -11.32 -2.25
N GLU A 53 -23.93 -12.61 -2.22
CA GLU A 53 -25.00 -13.15 -1.38
C GLU A 53 -24.61 -13.20 0.11
N LYS A 54 -23.31 -13.24 0.42
CA LYS A 54 -22.74 -13.24 1.78
C LYS A 54 -21.89 -12.00 2.05
N ALA A 55 -22.19 -10.89 1.38
CA ALA A 55 -21.37 -9.67 1.39
C ALA A 55 -20.99 -9.20 2.80
N LEU A 56 -21.90 -9.24 3.77
CA LEU A 56 -21.62 -8.85 5.16
C LEU A 56 -20.63 -9.80 5.84
N GLY A 57 -20.87 -11.12 5.79
CA GLY A 57 -19.98 -12.11 6.41
C GLY A 57 -18.59 -12.11 5.80
N GLU A 58 -18.50 -11.89 4.49
CA GLU A 58 -17.22 -11.75 3.80
C GLU A 58 -16.52 -10.43 4.09
N ALA A 59 -17.25 -9.32 4.23
CA ALA A 59 -16.68 -8.05 4.67
C ALA A 59 -16.05 -8.19 6.06
N PHE A 60 -16.71 -8.87 7.01
CA PHE A 60 -16.15 -9.15 8.33
C PHE A 60 -14.93 -10.08 8.28
N LYS A 61 -14.97 -11.14 7.45
CA LYS A 61 -13.81 -12.01 7.23
C LYS A 61 -12.61 -11.21 6.69
N LYS A 62 -12.86 -10.30 5.75
CA LYS A 62 -11.83 -9.45 5.14
C LYS A 62 -11.35 -8.32 6.05
N ALA A 63 -12.17 -7.86 7.00
CA ALA A 63 -11.82 -6.81 7.97
C ALA A 63 -10.59 -7.17 8.82
N ILE A 64 -10.33 -8.47 9.04
CA ILE A 64 -9.12 -8.98 9.71
C ILE A 64 -7.85 -8.48 9.02
N HIS A 65 -7.89 -8.29 7.71
CA HIS A 65 -6.76 -7.80 6.91
C HIS A 65 -6.67 -6.27 6.83
N GLY A 66 -7.57 -5.53 7.48
CA GLY A 66 -7.58 -4.06 7.47
C GLY A 66 -6.27 -3.44 7.96
N LYS A 67 -5.56 -4.13 8.87
CA LYS A 67 -4.23 -3.72 9.33
C LYS A 67 -3.19 -3.68 8.20
N HIS A 68 -3.21 -4.65 7.29
CA HIS A 68 -2.29 -4.67 6.15
C HIS A 68 -2.58 -3.55 5.16
N ILE A 69 -3.86 -3.22 4.94
CA ILE A 69 -4.27 -2.06 4.13
C ILE A 69 -3.76 -0.76 4.76
N ALA A 70 -4.02 -0.57 6.06
CA ALA A 70 -3.61 0.64 6.77
C ALA A 70 -2.08 0.80 6.76
N ARG A 71 -1.35 -0.32 6.89
CA ARG A 71 0.12 -0.33 6.86
C ARG A 71 0.67 -0.05 5.47
N ALA A 72 0.07 -0.59 4.43
CA ALA A 72 0.43 -0.29 3.04
C ALA A 72 0.29 1.22 2.76
N LEU A 73 -0.83 1.83 3.19
CA LEU A 73 -1.02 3.28 3.07
C LEU A 73 0.04 4.06 3.86
N ALA A 74 0.33 3.67 5.10
CA ALA A 74 1.38 4.32 5.90
C ALA A 74 2.75 4.27 5.22
N ILE A 75 3.10 3.15 4.57
CA ILE A 75 4.34 3.00 3.80
C ILE A 75 4.33 3.88 2.54
N MET A 76 3.20 3.98 1.83
CA MET A 76 3.08 4.90 0.68
C MET A 76 3.30 6.36 1.09
N ILE A 77 2.81 6.75 2.28
CA ILE A 77 2.91 8.13 2.77
C ILE A 77 4.32 8.45 3.29
N LEU A 78 4.88 7.60 4.15
CA LEU A 78 6.18 7.85 4.79
C LEU A 78 7.38 7.39 3.95
N GLY A 79 7.13 6.60 2.90
CA GLY A 79 8.17 5.98 2.08
C GLY A 79 8.94 4.87 2.81
N ALA A 80 9.75 4.12 2.06
CA ALA A 80 10.69 3.16 2.64
C ALA A 80 11.87 3.87 3.31
N SER A 81 12.31 3.37 4.47
CA SER A 81 13.51 3.89 5.12
C SER A 81 14.76 3.54 4.32
N ASN A 82 15.56 4.56 3.96
CA ASN A 82 16.88 4.38 3.37
C ASN A 82 17.99 4.57 4.43
N PRO A 83 18.52 3.50 5.04
CA PRO A 83 19.69 3.64 5.90
C PRO A 83 20.91 3.96 5.03
N LYS A 84 21.32 5.24 4.97
CA LYS A 84 22.56 5.65 4.29
C LYS A 84 23.73 4.77 4.75
N ARG A 85 24.38 4.10 3.79
CA ARG A 85 25.14 2.86 3.99
C ARG A 85 26.50 3.02 4.71
N THR A 86 27.03 4.24 4.86
CA THR A 86 28.49 4.39 5.03
C THR A 86 28.97 4.64 6.46
N LEU A 87 28.19 5.23 7.37
CA LEU A 87 28.68 5.63 8.71
C LEU A 87 27.78 5.25 9.89
N TRP A 88 26.69 4.50 9.64
CA TRP A 88 25.55 4.49 10.57
C TRP A 88 25.14 3.12 11.11
N LYS A 89 26.02 2.11 11.06
CA LYS A 89 25.75 0.80 11.68
C LYS A 89 25.45 0.89 13.18
N TRP A 90 26.07 1.85 13.89
CA TRP A 90 25.90 2.01 15.34
C TRP A 90 24.54 2.64 15.71
N PHE A 91 24.08 3.65 14.97
CA PHE A 91 22.77 4.27 15.16
C PHE A 91 21.62 3.54 14.44
N LYS A 92 21.93 2.48 13.66
CA LYS A 92 20.97 1.71 12.85
C LYS A 92 19.78 1.21 13.68
N ASN A 93 20.02 0.70 14.89
CA ASN A 93 18.95 0.20 15.75
C ASN A 93 17.98 1.32 16.15
N ILE A 94 18.49 2.51 16.46
CA ILE A 94 17.67 3.60 17.00
C ILE A 94 16.79 4.18 15.90
N PHE A 95 17.36 4.45 14.72
CA PHE A 95 16.59 4.99 13.59
C PHE A 95 15.67 3.95 12.96
N SER A 96 16.08 2.68 12.90
CA SER A 96 15.17 1.62 12.44
C SER A 96 13.99 1.47 13.39
N CYS A 97 14.22 1.54 14.71
CA CYS A 97 13.13 1.56 15.70
C CYS A 97 12.25 2.80 15.56
N HIS A 98 12.83 3.98 15.33
CA HIS A 98 12.06 5.21 15.17
C HIS A 98 11.18 5.18 13.91
N TYR A 99 11.73 4.77 12.77
CA TYR A 99 10.96 4.61 11.53
C TYR A 99 9.84 3.57 11.68
N LYS A 100 10.14 2.41 12.28
CA LYS A 100 9.11 1.38 12.55
C LYS A 100 7.99 1.92 13.44
N LYS A 101 8.33 2.72 14.47
CA LYS A 101 7.35 3.38 15.33
C LYS A 101 6.51 4.39 14.56
N GLN A 102 7.09 5.18 13.65
CA GLN A 102 6.32 6.13 12.83
C GLN A 102 5.33 5.42 11.90
N ILE A 103 5.79 4.37 11.19
CA ILE A 103 4.91 3.55 10.35
C ILE A 103 3.78 2.94 11.18
N GLN A 104 4.09 2.39 12.36
CA GLN A 104 3.09 1.81 13.23
C GLN A 104 2.09 2.85 13.75
N ALA A 105 2.57 4.01 14.21
CA ALA A 105 1.70 5.09 14.69
C ALA A 105 0.76 5.59 13.58
N LEU A 106 1.26 5.74 12.35
CA LEU A 106 0.43 6.13 11.22
C LEU A 106 -0.52 5.01 10.78
N THR A 107 -0.09 3.75 10.85
CA THR A 107 -0.94 2.58 10.60
C THR A 107 -2.12 2.57 11.56
N ASP A 108 -1.86 2.73 12.86
CA ASP A 108 -2.90 2.75 13.89
C ASP A 108 -3.82 3.97 13.70
N LYS A 109 -3.25 5.13 13.34
CA LYS A 109 -4.03 6.33 13.01
C LYS A 109 -5.00 6.06 11.85
N ILE A 110 -4.51 5.47 10.76
CA ILE A 110 -5.32 5.13 9.59
C ILE A 110 -6.39 4.09 9.95
N LEU A 111 -6.02 3.06 10.71
CA LEU A 111 -6.91 1.95 11.04
C LEU A 111 -8.06 2.35 11.98
N TYR A 112 -7.81 3.23 12.95
CA TYR A 112 -8.78 3.58 13.99
C TYR A 112 -9.48 4.92 13.79
N GLN A 113 -8.92 5.83 12.97
CA GLN A 113 -9.46 7.19 12.82
C GLN A 113 -10.02 7.48 11.43
N LEU A 114 -9.76 6.65 10.41
CA LEU A 114 -10.38 6.79 9.09
C LEU A 114 -11.49 5.76 8.91
N SER A 115 -12.57 6.20 8.30
CA SER A 115 -13.57 5.31 7.71
C SER A 115 -13.01 4.60 6.47
N ILE A 116 -13.67 3.51 6.06
CA ILE A 116 -13.33 2.75 4.85
C ILE A 116 -13.36 3.66 3.61
N GLN A 117 -14.33 4.58 3.55
CA GLN A 117 -14.46 5.53 2.44
C GLN A 117 -13.28 6.50 2.39
N GLU A 118 -12.91 7.10 3.52
CA GLU A 118 -11.76 8.01 3.59
C GLU A 118 -10.44 7.30 3.28
N ALA A 119 -10.26 6.06 3.76
CA ALA A 119 -9.10 5.25 3.41
C ALA A 119 -9.03 4.94 1.90
N GLY A 120 -10.17 4.65 1.28
CA GLY A 120 -10.29 4.47 -0.18
C GLY A 120 -9.97 5.74 -0.95
N THR A 121 -10.48 6.89 -0.52
CA THR A 121 -10.17 8.20 -1.12
C THR A 121 -8.69 8.53 -0.97
N LEU A 122 -8.10 8.30 0.20
CA LEU A 122 -6.68 8.47 0.46
C LEU A 122 -5.84 7.60 -0.49
N PHE A 123 -6.23 6.33 -0.68
CA PHE A 123 -5.54 5.44 -1.61
C PHE A 123 -5.58 5.97 -3.05
N ILE A 124 -6.76 6.37 -3.55
CA ILE A 124 -6.91 6.93 -4.89
C ILE A 124 -6.09 8.22 -5.05
N GLN A 125 -6.08 9.07 -4.03
CA GLN A 125 -5.27 10.29 -4.01
C GLN A 125 -3.78 9.98 -4.08
N LEU A 126 -3.30 9.00 -3.32
CA LEU A 126 -1.89 8.57 -3.36
C LEU A 126 -1.52 7.99 -4.73
N LEU A 127 -2.39 7.18 -5.34
CA LEU A 127 -2.16 6.65 -6.70
C LEU A 127 -2.12 7.75 -7.76
N GLY A 128 -3.07 8.70 -7.72
CA GLY A 128 -3.13 9.81 -8.68
C GLY A 128 -1.96 10.80 -8.57
N LYS A 129 -1.19 10.70 -7.49
CA LYS A 129 -0.03 11.53 -7.16
C LYS A 129 1.31 10.91 -7.61
N MET A 130 1.32 9.61 -7.86
CA MET A 130 2.50 8.90 -8.36
C MET A 130 2.79 9.23 -9.82
N GLN A 131 4.05 9.10 -10.22
CA GLN A 131 4.39 9.05 -11.64
C GLN A 131 3.77 7.82 -12.30
N THR A 132 3.42 7.95 -13.59
CA THR A 132 2.80 6.88 -14.38
C THR A 132 3.64 5.60 -14.35
N SER A 133 4.98 5.71 -14.41
CA SER A 133 5.89 4.57 -14.32
C SER A 133 5.80 3.83 -12.99
N ASP A 134 5.70 4.57 -11.88
CA ASP A 134 5.68 4.01 -10.53
C ASP A 134 4.35 3.30 -10.28
N PHE A 135 3.26 3.87 -10.78
CA PHE A 135 1.95 3.23 -10.79
C PHE A 135 2.01 1.88 -11.53
N PHE A 136 2.53 1.84 -12.76
CA PHE A 136 2.63 0.59 -13.52
C PHE A 136 3.53 -0.43 -12.84
N MET A 137 4.63 0.01 -12.22
CA MET A 137 5.51 -0.86 -11.46
C MET A 137 4.79 -1.46 -10.24
N LEU A 138 4.03 -0.66 -9.50
CA LEU A 138 3.22 -1.13 -8.37
C LEU A 138 2.21 -2.20 -8.82
N ILE A 139 1.46 -1.94 -9.89
CA ILE A 139 0.50 -2.91 -10.44
C ILE A 139 1.19 -4.21 -10.85
N THR A 140 2.37 -4.11 -11.48
CA THR A 140 3.17 -5.28 -11.87
C THR A 140 3.56 -6.11 -10.65
N PHE A 141 4.11 -5.49 -9.60
CA PHE A 141 4.47 -6.19 -8.37
C PHE A 141 3.27 -6.81 -7.65
N LEU A 142 2.12 -6.15 -7.67
CA LEU A 142 0.89 -6.68 -7.09
C LEU A 142 0.38 -7.91 -7.84
N ASN A 143 0.45 -7.89 -9.16
CA ASN A 143 0.07 -9.04 -9.98
C ASN A 143 1.01 -10.22 -9.73
N GLU A 144 2.33 -9.98 -9.71
CA GLU A 144 3.32 -11.01 -9.38
C GLU A 144 3.12 -11.59 -7.98
N ALA A 145 2.95 -10.74 -6.97
CA ALA A 145 2.73 -11.17 -5.60
C ALA A 145 1.44 -12.00 -5.45
N ASN A 146 0.43 -11.70 -6.27
CA ASN A 146 -0.78 -12.51 -6.35
C ASN A 146 -0.55 -13.85 -7.05
N MET A 147 0.23 -13.91 -8.14
CA MET A 147 0.59 -15.16 -8.83
C MET A 147 1.42 -16.12 -7.97
N LEU A 148 2.24 -15.58 -7.06
CA LEU A 148 3.01 -16.38 -6.11
C LEU A 148 2.15 -17.01 -5.00
N LYS A 149 0.91 -16.55 -4.81
CA LYS A 149 -0.03 -17.25 -3.92
C LYS A 149 -0.50 -18.52 -4.62
N PRO A 150 -0.41 -19.71 -3.98
CA PRO A 150 -0.94 -20.92 -4.56
C PRO A 150 -2.41 -20.71 -4.91
N ILE A 151 -2.73 -20.70 -6.20
CA ILE A 151 -4.10 -20.80 -6.67
C ILE A 151 -4.53 -22.19 -6.23
N ARG A 152 -5.30 -22.29 -5.14
CA ARG A 152 -5.92 -23.55 -4.76
C ARG A 152 -7.01 -23.85 -5.79
N LYS A 153 -6.60 -24.31 -6.97
CA LYS A 153 -7.46 -25.08 -7.86
C LYS A 153 -7.68 -26.42 -7.15
N VAL A 154 -8.72 -26.51 -6.33
CA VAL A 154 -9.39 -27.80 -6.20
C VAL A 154 -10.20 -27.93 -7.47
N SER A 155 -9.55 -28.49 -8.49
CA SER A 155 -10.26 -29.25 -9.48
C SER A 155 -11.01 -30.35 -8.73
N GLU A 156 -12.33 -30.17 -8.58
CA GLU A 156 -13.22 -31.32 -8.45
C GLU A 156 -13.12 -32.08 -9.77
N THR A 157 -12.09 -32.91 -9.88
CA THR A 157 -12.06 -33.99 -10.84
C THR A 157 -13.08 -35.00 -10.34
N ILE A 158 -14.34 -34.82 -10.73
CA ILE A 158 -15.29 -35.92 -10.78
C ILE A 158 -14.74 -36.86 -11.85
N ALA A 159 -13.92 -37.81 -11.43
CA ALA A 159 -13.64 -38.98 -12.24
C ALA A 159 -14.97 -39.73 -12.38
N PHE A 160 -15.62 -39.58 -13.53
CA PHE A 160 -16.56 -40.58 -14.01
C PHE A 160 -15.76 -41.87 -14.23
N GLY A 161 -15.67 -42.67 -13.17
CA GLY A 161 -15.29 -44.08 -13.24
C GLY A 161 -16.51 -44.90 -13.59
N GLN A 162 -16.30 -45.83 -14.52
CA GLN A 162 -17.27 -46.71 -15.19
C GLN A 162 -18.08 -47.59 -14.23
#